data_AF-A0A537SU28-F1
#
_entry.id   AF-A0A537SU28-F1
#
_cell.length_a   1.000
_cell.length_b   1.000
_cell.length_c   1.000
_cell.angle_alpha   90.00
_cell.angle_beta   90.00
_cell.angle_gamma   90.00
#
_symmetry.space_group_name_H-M   'P 1'
#
loop_
_entity.id
_entity.type
_entity.pdbx_description
1 polymer ?
#
loop_
_entity_poly.entity_id
_entity_poly.type
_entity_poly.pdbx_seq_one_letter_code
_entity_poly.pdbx_strand_id
1 'polypeptide(L)' 'ADMLPPDVGSMVPSMPGGDGGEHLMGLPLRDAREVFEREYLVAQISRFGGNISRTAEFVGMERSALHRKLKALGID' A
#
# COMPACT_ATOMS: atom_id res chain seq x y z
N ALA A 1 -25.28 -18.91 -7.44
CA ALA A 1 -24.35 -18.39 -6.41
C ALA A 1 -24.42 -16.88 -6.52
N ASP A 2 -25.26 -16.33 -5.66
CA ASP A 2 -25.88 -15.01 -5.75
C ASP A 2 -25.12 -14.04 -4.84
N MET A 3 -24.81 -12.85 -5.39
CA MET A 3 -24.53 -11.59 -4.68
C MET A 3 -23.31 -11.55 -3.73
N LEU A 4 -22.10 -11.52 -4.29
CA LEU A 4 -21.02 -10.79 -3.63
C LEU A 4 -21.26 -9.27 -3.84
N PRO A 5 -21.20 -8.45 -2.79
CA PRO A 5 -21.38 -7.00 -2.93
C PRO A 5 -20.32 -6.41 -3.89
N PRO A 6 -20.72 -5.48 -4.79
CA PRO A 6 -19.81 -4.89 -5.79
C PRO A 6 -18.67 -4.06 -5.18
N ASP A 7 -18.73 -3.75 -3.88
CA ASP A 7 -17.79 -2.87 -3.20
C ASP A 7 -16.50 -3.54 -2.70
N VAL A 8 -16.38 -4.87 -2.76
CA VAL A 8 -15.19 -5.57 -2.24
C VAL A 8 -14.03 -5.59 -3.26
N GLY A 9 -14.33 -5.45 -4.56
CA GLY A 9 -13.31 -5.45 -5.61
C GLY A 9 -12.52 -4.15 -5.77
N SER A 10 -13.02 -3.04 -5.21
CA SER A 10 -12.42 -1.70 -5.39
C SER A 10 -11.54 -1.24 -4.23
N MET A 11 -11.49 -1.99 -3.11
CA MET A 11 -10.79 -1.59 -1.89
C MET A 11 -9.33 -2.07 -1.82
N VAL A 12 -8.95 -3.03 -2.65
CA VAL A 12 -7.55 -3.42 -2.78
C VAL A 12 -6.98 -2.64 -3.98
N PRO A 13 -5.91 -1.84 -3.82
CA PRO A 13 -5.23 -1.30 -4.98
C PRO A 13 -4.86 -2.49 -5.87
N SER A 14 -5.17 -2.40 -7.17
CA SER A 14 -4.67 -3.35 -8.15
C SER A 14 -3.16 -3.38 -8.00
N MET A 15 -2.64 -4.42 -7.34
CA MET A 15 -1.22 -4.71 -7.32
C MET A 15 -0.74 -4.64 -8.77
N PRO A 16 0.39 -3.98 -9.08
CA PRO A 16 0.84 -3.84 -10.44
C PRO A 16 1.24 -5.22 -10.97
N GLY A 17 0.27 -5.94 -11.53
CA GLY A 17 0.42 -7.22 -12.21
C GLY A 17 0.97 -7.06 -13.61
N GLY A 18 1.96 -6.17 -13.80
CA GLY A 18 2.49 -5.85 -15.13
C GLY A 18 3.99 -6.02 -15.30
N ASP A 19 4.81 -5.84 -14.27
CA ASP A 19 6.28 -5.81 -14.47
C ASP A 19 7.08 -6.08 -13.17
N GLY A 20 6.55 -5.72 -11.99
CA GLY A 20 7.28 -5.86 -10.71
C GLY A 20 7.14 -7.22 -10.00
N GLY A 21 6.10 -8.00 -10.30
CA GLY A 21 5.79 -9.26 -9.59
C GLY A 21 6.84 -10.35 -9.78
N GLU A 22 7.41 -10.47 -10.98
CA GLU A 22 8.48 -11.42 -11.28
C GLU A 22 9.79 -11.04 -10.58
N HIS A 23 10.07 -9.74 -10.45
CA HIS A 23 11.24 -9.24 -9.72
C HIS A 23 11.09 -9.47 -8.21
N LEU A 24 9.89 -9.29 -7.65
CA LEU A 24 9.59 -9.56 -6.23
C LEU A 24 9.82 -11.02 -5.83
N MET A 25 9.54 -11.96 -6.73
CA MET A 25 9.73 -13.41 -6.50
C MET A 25 11.21 -13.80 -6.40
N GLY A 26 12.12 -13.00 -6.95
CA GLY A 26 13.57 -13.21 -6.88
C GLY A 26 14.25 -12.53 -5.68
N LEU A 27 13.53 -11.68 -4.94
CA LEU A 27 14.06 -10.92 -3.82
C LEU A 27 13.96 -11.69 -2.50
N PRO A 28 14.89 -11.47 -1.55
CA PRO A 28 14.71 -11.91 -0.18
C PRO A 28 13.39 -11.40 0.40
N LEU A 29 12.75 -12.20 1.27
CA LEU A 29 11.45 -11.87 1.86
C LEU A 29 11.41 -10.47 2.50
N ARG A 30 12.52 -10.03 3.10
CA ARG A 30 12.64 -8.70 3.68
C ARG A 30 12.47 -7.61 2.61
N ASP A 31 13.22 -7.73 1.53
CA ASP A 31 13.27 -6.70 0.49
C ASP A 31 11.96 -6.69 -0.32
N ALA A 32 11.38 -7.88 -0.58
CA ALA A 32 10.05 -8.00 -1.17
C ALA A 32 8.96 -7.33 -0.31
N ARG A 33 9.04 -7.47 1.02
CA ARG A 33 8.14 -6.78 1.96
C ARG A 33 8.30 -5.27 1.91
N GLU A 34 9.52 -4.75 1.81
CA GLU A 34 9.76 -3.31 1.74
C GLU A 34 9.18 -2.70 0.45
N VAL A 35 9.35 -3.39 -0.69
CA VAL A 35 8.77 -2.95 -1.97
C VAL A 35 7.25 -2.98 -1.92
N PHE A 36 6.65 -4.07 -1.43
CA PHE A 36 5.21 -4.15 -1.24
C PHE A 36 4.68 -3.03 -0.34
N GLU A 37 5.32 -2.82 0.81
CA GLU A 37 4.87 -1.86 1.80
C GLU A 37 4.94 -0.42 1.27
N ARG A 38 5.99 -0.09 0.52
CA ARG A 38 6.12 1.18 -0.20
C ARG A 38 4.95 1.40 -1.15
N GLU A 39 4.74 0.49 -2.09
CA GLU A 39 3.70 0.61 -3.11
C GLU A 39 2.31 0.67 -2.47
N TYR A 40 2.07 -0.16 -1.46
CA TYR A 40 0.84 -0.16 -0.70
C TYR A 40 0.57 1.20 -0.05
N LEU A 41 1.55 1.76 0.68
CA LEU A 41 1.38 3.04 1.35
C LEU A 41 1.19 4.19 0.36
N VAL A 42 1.94 4.23 -0.74
CA VAL A 42 1.76 5.23 -1.80
C VAL A 42 0.35 5.16 -2.36
N ALA A 43 -0.11 3.97 -2.75
CA ALA A 43 -1.44 3.78 -3.32
C ALA A 43 -2.54 4.20 -2.34
N GLN A 44 -2.42 3.88 -1.05
CA GLN A 44 -3.39 4.31 -0.04
C GLN A 44 -3.37 5.82 0.17
N ILE A 45 -2.20 6.46 0.23
CA ILE A 45 -2.11 7.92 0.37
C ILE A 45 -2.73 8.62 -0.83
N SER A 46 -2.44 8.18 -2.05
CA SER A 46 -3.05 8.69 -3.27
C SER A 46 -4.58 8.50 -3.26
N ARG A 47 -5.08 7.37 -2.74
CA ARG A 47 -6.52 7.11 -2.60
C ARG A 47 -7.21 8.10 -1.65
N PHE A 48 -6.54 8.50 -0.56
CA PHE A 48 -7.05 9.51 0.37
C PHE A 48 -6.65 10.95 0.01
N GLY A 49 -6.15 11.18 -1.21
CA GLY A 49 -5.80 12.52 -1.71
C GLY A 49 -4.64 13.19 -0.97
N GLY A 50 -3.67 12.41 -0.49
CA GLY A 50 -2.55 12.92 0.31
C GLY A 50 -2.86 13.07 1.79
N ASN A 51 -4.05 12.66 2.26
CA ASN A 51 -4.39 12.77 3.67
C ASN A 51 -3.72 11.65 4.50
N ILE A 52 -2.56 11.97 5.07
CA ILE A 52 -1.78 11.05 5.90
C ILE A 52 -2.56 10.61 7.15
N SER A 53 -3.38 11.47 7.75
CA SER A 53 -4.15 11.11 8.95
C SER A 53 -5.21 10.05 8.66
N ARG A 54 -6.02 10.24 7.60
CA ARG A 54 -7.01 9.23 7.18
C ARG A 54 -6.35 7.93 6.74
N THR A 55 -5.20 8.03 6.07
CA THR A 55 -4.44 6.85 5.67
C THR A 55 -3.89 6.09 6.89
N ALA A 56 -3.39 6.80 7.90
CA ALA A 56 -2.88 6.22 9.13
C ALA A 56 -3.99 5.48 9.90
N GLU A 57 -5.16 6.10 10.02
CA GLU A 57 -6.36 5.47 10.60
C GLU A 57 -6.77 4.21 9.84
N PHE A 58 -6.78 4.26 8.50
CA PHE A 58 -7.16 3.12 7.66
C PHE A 58 -6.16 1.96 7.72
N VAL A 59 -4.86 2.26 7.65
CA VAL A 59 -3.79 1.25 7.71
C VAL A 59 -3.57 0.74 9.14
N GLY A 60 -4.18 1.39 10.15
CA GLY A 60 -4.03 1.03 11.56
C GLY A 60 -2.67 1.39 12.14
N MET A 61 -2.02 2.41 11.59
CA MET A 61 -0.73 2.93 12.06
C MET A 61 -0.91 4.28 12.74
N GLU A 62 -0.07 4.58 13.73
CA GLU A 62 0.00 5.95 14.23
C GLU A 62 0.48 6.90 13.13
N ARG A 63 -0.16 8.07 13.01
CA ARG A 63 0.20 9.10 12.03
C ARG A 63 1.69 9.44 12.04
N SER A 64 2.28 9.59 13.23
CA SER A 64 3.70 9.91 13.42
C SER A 64 4.62 8.79 12.91
N ALA A 65 4.22 7.53 13.13
CA ALA A 65 4.94 6.36 12.65
C ALA A 65 4.83 6.24 11.13
N LEU A 66 3.63 6.45 10.57
CA LEU A 66 3.40 6.45 9.13
C LEU A 66 4.25 7.54 8.45
N HIS A 67 4.20 8.77 8.94
CA HIS A 67 4.99 9.89 8.38
C HIS A 67 6.49 9.60 8.41
N ARG A 68 7.01 9.07 9.52
CA ARG A 68 8.43 8.69 9.64
C ARG A 68 8.78 7.56 8.66
N LYS A 69 7.85 6.64 8.42
CA LYS A 69 8.02 5.52 7.50
C LYS A 69 8.00 5.95 6.04
N LEU A 70 7.09 6.86 5.66
CA LEU A 70 7.07 7.47 4.34
C LEU A 70 8.38 8.19 4.02
N LYS A 71 8.87 8.99 4.98
CA LYS A 71 10.17 9.65 4.86
C LYS A 71 11.34 8.67 4.74
N ALA A 72 11.32 7.57 5.50
CA ALA A 72 12.34 6.51 5.39
C ALA A 72 12.29 5.78 4.05
N LEU A 73 11.11 5.68 3.45
CA LEU A 73 10.91 5.16 2.11
C LEU A 73 11.26 6.22 1.05
N GLY A 74 11.32 7.52 1.35
CA GLY A 74 11.58 8.57 0.37
C GLY A 74 10.31 9.03 -0.37
N ILE A 75 9.17 8.90 0.30
CA ILE A 75 7.87 9.42 -0.12
C ILE A 75 7.63 10.64 0.79
N ASP A 76 7.94 11.86 0.34
CA ASP A 76 7.68 13.12 1.07
C ASP A 76 7.02 14.12 0.10
#